data_AF-A0A810DUM2-F1
#
_entry.id   AF-A0A810DUM2-F1
#
_cell.length_a   1.000
_cell.length_b   1.000
_cell.length_c   1.000
_cell.angle_alpha   90.00
_cell.angle_beta   90.00
_cell.angle_gamma   90.00
#
_symmetry.space_group_name_H-M   'P 1'
#
loop_
_entity.id
_entity.type
_entity.pdbx_description
1 polymer ?
#
loop_
_entity_poly.entity_id
_entity_poly.type
_entity_poly.pdbx_seq_one_letter_code
_entity_poly.pdbx_strand_id
1 'polypeptide(L)'
;MNMSGKLGGISLLVAALTWALMSVLVKRVPSEYSQIVVTTYSILVALIVLTPFVLGRLSAIPVSQLGHPAIWGGVLYLGIVSTAGGFLLWNRGLQMLNASSGGIFFFFQPVVGTLLGWLILGENIGITFWIGSILILSGVVFVIYEKK
;
A
#
# COMPACT_ATOMS: atom_id res chain seq x y z
N MET A 1 -26.66 13.85 2.19
CA MET A 1 -25.45 13.02 1.99
C MET A 1 -25.31 12.75 0.49
N ASN A 2 -24.33 13.37 -0.17
CA ASN A 2 -24.18 13.33 -1.63
C ASN A 2 -23.89 11.90 -2.12
N MET A 3 -24.38 11.54 -3.31
CA MET A 3 -24.19 10.22 -3.95
C MET A 3 -22.70 9.80 -3.98
N SER A 4 -21.80 10.77 -4.16
CA SER A 4 -20.35 10.59 -4.11
C SER A 4 -19.84 10.09 -2.76
N GLY A 5 -20.40 10.56 -1.63
CA GLY A 5 -20.00 10.10 -0.30
C GLY A 5 -20.45 8.66 0.00
N LYS A 6 -21.61 8.25 -0.51
CA LYS A 6 -22.09 6.85 -0.37
C LYS A 6 -21.22 5.89 -1.19
N LEU A 7 -20.91 6.24 -2.43
CA LEU A 7 -20.03 5.45 -3.29
C LEU A 7 -18.62 5.34 -2.69
N GLY A 8 -18.06 6.45 -2.20
CA GLY A 8 -16.77 6.44 -1.51
C GLY A 8 -16.76 5.51 -0.28
N GLY A 9 -17.81 5.55 0.54
CA GLY A 9 -17.96 4.66 1.69
C GLY A 9 -17.98 3.17 1.30
N ILE A 10 -18.75 2.82 0.26
CA ILE A 10 -18.80 1.43 -0.26
C ILE A 10 -17.43 1.01 -0.80
N SER A 11 -16.75 1.88 -1.57
CA SER A 11 -15.42 1.59 -2.08
C SER A 11 -14.40 1.33 -0.98
N LEU A 12 -14.45 2.10 0.13
CA LEU A 12 -13.58 1.88 1.28
C LEU A 12 -13.86 0.54 1.98
N LEU A 13 -15.14 0.14 2.10
CA LEU A 13 -15.50 -1.17 2.65
C LEU A 13 -14.99 -2.32 1.76
N VAL A 14 -15.18 -2.22 0.45
CA VAL A 14 -14.66 -3.21 -0.51
C VAL A 14 -13.13 -3.26 -0.45
N ALA A 15 -12.45 -2.12 -0.36
CA ALA A 15 -11.00 -2.06 -0.21
C ALA A 15 -10.55 -2.74 1.09
N ALA A 16 -11.20 -2.47 2.22
CA ALA A 16 -10.86 -3.10 3.49
C ALA A 16 -11.07 -4.63 3.48
N LEU A 17 -12.18 -5.09 2.89
CA LEU A 17 -12.49 -6.53 2.78
C LEU A 17 -11.49 -7.26 1.86
N THR A 18 -11.20 -6.69 0.69
CA THR A 18 -10.23 -7.27 -0.24
C THR A 18 -8.82 -7.30 0.36
N TRP A 19 -8.44 -6.26 1.12
CA TRP A 19 -7.16 -6.21 1.82
C TRP A 19 -7.04 -7.26 2.93
N ALA A 20 -8.10 -7.41 3.75
CA ALA A 20 -8.15 -8.43 4.78
C ALA A 20 -8.08 -9.84 4.19
N LEU A 21 -8.86 -10.09 3.12
CA LEU A 21 -8.86 -11.36 2.42
C LEU A 21 -7.48 -11.68 1.82
N MET A 22 -6.86 -10.74 1.12
CA MET A 22 -5.50 -10.88 0.58
C MET A 22 -4.51 -11.25 1.70
N SER A 23 -4.54 -10.54 2.82
CA SER A 23 -3.62 -10.77 3.94
C SER A 23 -3.76 -12.18 4.54
N VAL A 24 -4.98 -12.72 4.61
CA VAL A 24 -5.25 -14.09 5.06
C VAL A 24 -4.82 -15.11 4.01
N LEU A 25 -5.13 -14.87 2.72
CA LEU A 25 -4.76 -15.78 1.63
C LEU A 25 -3.25 -15.92 1.48
N VAL A 26 -2.48 -14.82 1.53
CA VAL A 26 -1.01 -14.83 1.45
C VAL A 26 -0.39 -15.70 2.54
N LYS A 27 -1.00 -15.73 3.74
CA LYS A 27 -0.55 -16.62 4.83
C LYS A 27 -0.88 -18.08 4.64
N ARG A 28 -1.94 -18.37 3.88
CA ARG A 28 -2.32 -19.75 3.52
C ARG A 28 -1.49 -20.29 2.36
N VAL A 29 -0.77 -19.43 1.64
CA VAL A 29 0.17 -19.89 0.61
C VAL A 29 1.27 -20.70 1.28
N PRO A 30 1.53 -21.95 0.85
CA PRO A 30 2.58 -22.78 1.42
C PRO A 30 3.94 -22.08 1.37
N SER A 31 4.76 -22.28 2.40
CA SER A 31 6.10 -21.70 2.51
C SER A 31 7.07 -22.15 1.42
N GLU A 32 6.75 -23.24 0.72
CA GLU A 32 7.48 -23.76 -0.44
C GLU A 32 7.43 -22.80 -1.64
N TYR A 33 6.39 -21.97 -1.74
CA TYR A 33 6.31 -20.95 -2.77
C TYR A 33 7.08 -19.70 -2.36
N SER A 34 8.06 -19.34 -3.17
CA SER A 34 8.81 -18.09 -3.00
C SER A 34 7.86 -16.88 -3.06
N GLN A 35 8.03 -15.94 -2.12
CA GLN A 35 7.25 -14.69 -2.08
C GLN A 35 7.43 -13.82 -3.33
N ILE A 36 8.54 -13.99 -4.04
CA ILE A 36 8.77 -13.36 -5.33
C ILE A 36 7.72 -13.86 -6.33
N VAL A 37 7.50 -15.18 -6.39
CA VAL A 37 6.53 -15.81 -7.30
C VAL A 37 5.11 -15.33 -7.00
N VAL A 38 4.71 -15.36 -5.72
CA VAL A 38 3.39 -14.88 -5.26
C VAL A 38 3.17 -13.41 -5.65
N THR A 39 4.18 -12.57 -5.45
CA THR A 39 4.11 -11.13 -5.75
C THR A 39 4.07 -10.90 -7.26
N THR A 40 4.87 -11.61 -8.04
CA THR A 40 4.87 -11.53 -9.51
C THR A 40 3.51 -11.89 -10.09
N TYR A 41 2.91 -13.01 -9.70
CA TYR A 41 1.58 -13.38 -10.18
C TYR A 41 0.51 -12.37 -9.76
N SER A 42 0.60 -11.85 -8.52
CA SER A 42 -0.33 -10.82 -8.03
C SER A 42 -0.25 -9.54 -8.89
N ILE A 43 0.97 -9.09 -9.23
CA ILE A 43 1.19 -7.92 -10.09
C ILE A 43 0.74 -8.21 -11.53
N LEU A 44 0.97 -9.41 -12.07
CA LEU A 44 0.51 -9.78 -13.40
C LEU A 44 -1.02 -9.78 -13.52
N VAL A 45 -1.70 -10.34 -12.52
CA VAL A 45 -3.17 -10.30 -12.46
C VAL A 45 -3.65 -8.86 -12.35
N ALA A 46 -3.04 -8.03 -11.48
CA ALA A 46 -3.37 -6.62 -11.38
C ALA A 46 -3.18 -5.87 -12.70
N LEU A 47 -2.08 -6.13 -13.42
CA LEU A 47 -1.83 -5.56 -14.74
C LEU A 47 -2.95 -5.91 -15.73
N ILE A 48 -3.30 -7.20 -15.85
CA ILE A 48 -4.34 -7.66 -16.78
C ILE A 48 -5.70 -7.08 -16.41
N VAL A 49 -6.06 -7.10 -15.13
CA VAL A 49 -7.36 -6.62 -14.65
C VAL A 49 -7.49 -5.10 -14.78
N LEU A 50 -6.44 -4.34 -14.48
CA LEU A 50 -6.48 -2.87 -14.51
C LEU A 50 -6.31 -2.30 -15.93
N THR A 51 -5.67 -3.02 -16.85
CA THR A 51 -5.41 -2.51 -18.21
C THR A 51 -6.69 -2.05 -18.94
N PRO A 52 -7.78 -2.83 -19.02
CA PRO A 52 -9.02 -2.41 -19.69
C PRO A 52 -9.61 -1.10 -19.16
N PHE A 53 -9.46 -0.82 -17.87
CA PHE A 53 -9.96 0.41 -17.25
C PHE A 53 -9.17 1.66 -17.66
N VAL A 54 -7.91 1.48 -18.09
CA VAL A 54 -7.03 2.56 -18.53
C VAL A 54 -7.11 2.80 -20.04
N LEU A 55 -7.42 1.77 -20.84
CA LEU A 55 -7.46 1.87 -22.31
C LEU A 55 -8.32 3.05 -22.81
N GLY A 56 -9.50 3.26 -22.23
CA GLY A 56 -10.41 4.35 -22.61
C GLY A 56 -9.91 5.76 -22.23
N ARG A 57 -8.83 5.86 -21.44
CA ARG A 57 -8.22 7.13 -21.01
C ARG A 57 -6.86 7.40 -21.67
N LEU A 58 -6.38 6.49 -22.52
CA LEU A 58 -5.08 6.64 -23.19
C LEU A 58 -5.02 7.90 -24.06
N SER A 59 -6.13 8.27 -24.70
CA SER A 59 -6.24 9.49 -25.52
C SER A 59 -6.11 10.79 -24.71
N ALA A 60 -6.32 10.73 -23.40
CA ALA A 60 -6.16 11.88 -22.50
C ALA A 60 -4.69 12.07 -22.04
N ILE A 61 -3.79 11.13 -22.37
CA ILE A 61 -2.37 11.22 -21.99
C ILE A 61 -1.67 12.18 -22.95
N PRO A 62 -1.07 13.28 -22.47
CA PRO A 62 -0.32 14.20 -23.32
C PRO A 62 0.95 13.49 -23.81
N VAL A 63 1.00 13.15 -25.10
CA VAL A 63 2.15 12.45 -25.71
C VAL A 63 3.45 13.25 -25.55
N SER A 64 3.36 14.58 -25.50
CA SER A 64 4.49 15.47 -25.22
C SER A 64 5.15 15.21 -23.86
N GLN A 65 4.43 14.69 -22.88
CA GLN A 65 4.98 14.38 -21.55
C GLN A 65 5.75 13.05 -21.52
N LEU A 66 5.48 12.13 -22.44
CA LEU A 66 6.14 10.82 -22.50
C LEU A 66 7.63 10.91 -22.86
N GLY A 67 8.07 12.04 -23.43
CA GLY A 67 9.47 12.32 -23.72
C GLY A 67 10.29 12.77 -22.50
N HIS A 68 9.66 13.11 -21.37
CA HIS A 68 10.38 13.59 -20.19
C HIS A 68 10.98 12.42 -19.38
N PRO A 69 12.32 12.38 -19.19
CA PRO A 69 12.97 11.30 -18.43
C PRO A 69 12.46 11.15 -17.00
N ALA A 70 12.02 12.25 -16.37
CA ALA A 70 11.45 12.24 -15.04
C ALA A 70 10.17 11.38 -14.92
N ILE A 71 9.36 11.31 -15.98
CA ILE A 71 8.15 10.45 -16.01
C ILE A 71 8.56 8.99 -15.92
N TRP A 72 9.53 8.57 -16.74
CA TRP A 72 10.05 7.20 -16.72
C TRP A 72 10.73 6.87 -15.40
N GLY A 73 11.50 7.81 -14.83
CA GLY A 73 12.06 7.67 -13.49
C GLY A 73 10.99 7.44 -12.42
N GLY A 74 9.90 8.22 -12.46
CA GLY A 74 8.75 8.05 -11.57
C GLY A 74 8.04 6.70 -11.77
N VAL A 75 7.82 6.28 -13.02
CA VAL A 75 7.21 4.98 -13.35
C VAL A 75 8.06 3.82 -12.85
N LEU A 76 9.37 3.86 -13.07
CA LEU A 76 10.30 2.84 -12.59
C LEU A 76 10.35 2.81 -11.06
N TYR A 77 10.39 3.97 -10.40
CA TYR A 77 10.34 4.05 -8.95
C TYR A 77 9.03 3.46 -8.39
N LEU A 78 7.87 3.84 -8.96
CA LEU A 78 6.58 3.31 -8.54
C LEU A 78 6.46 1.81 -8.78
N GLY A 79 6.91 1.32 -9.94
CA GLY A 79 6.84 -0.10 -10.30
C GLY A 79 7.79 -0.97 -9.49
N ILE A 80 9.07 -0.59 -9.40
CA ILE A 80 10.11 -1.42 -8.80
C ILE A 80 10.16 -1.25 -7.29
N VAL A 81 10.30 0.00 -6.81
CA VAL A 81 10.53 0.27 -5.38
C VAL A 81 9.21 0.22 -4.62
N SER A 82 8.24 1.05 -5.03
CA SER A 82 6.98 1.19 -4.30
C SER A 82 6.09 -0.05 -4.42
N THR A 83 5.98 -0.64 -5.61
CA THR A 83 5.08 -1.77 -5.86
C THR A 83 5.79 -3.10 -5.64
N ALA A 84 6.73 -3.50 -6.50
CA ALA A 84 7.34 -4.83 -6.40
C ALA A 84 8.09 -5.03 -5.07
N GLY A 85 8.96 -4.08 -4.69
CA GLY A 85 9.69 -4.11 -3.43
C GLY A 85 8.76 -4.04 -2.22
N GLY A 86 7.83 -3.08 -2.21
CA GLY A 86 6.84 -2.92 -1.14
C GLY A 86 5.99 -4.18 -0.90
N PHE A 87 5.37 -4.73 -1.95
CA PHE A 87 4.55 -5.93 -1.84
C PHE A 87 5.37 -7.18 -1.49
N LEU A 88 6.60 -7.32 -1.99
CA LEU A 88 7.46 -8.43 -1.63
C LEU A 88 7.79 -8.42 -0.12
N LEU A 89 8.19 -7.27 0.40
CA LEU A 89 8.49 -7.09 1.82
C LEU A 89 7.24 -7.29 2.68
N TRP A 90 6.11 -6.74 2.23
CA TRP A 90 4.82 -6.92 2.88
C TRP A 90 4.42 -8.39 2.98
N ASN A 91 4.41 -9.11 1.85
CA ASN A 91 4.01 -10.51 1.79
C ASN A 91 4.95 -11.39 2.62
N ARG A 92 6.26 -11.12 2.58
CA ARG A 92 7.24 -11.81 3.42
C ARG A 92 7.04 -11.53 4.91
N GLY A 93 6.80 -10.26 5.28
CA GLY A 93 6.48 -9.87 6.66
C GLY A 93 5.21 -10.53 7.18
N LEU A 94 4.18 -10.65 6.34
CA LEU A 94 2.94 -11.35 6.67
C LEU A 94 3.15 -12.85 6.93
N GLN A 95 4.08 -13.51 6.23
CA GLN A 95 4.41 -14.91 6.53
C GLN A 95 5.18 -15.07 7.83
N MET A 96 5.98 -14.07 8.23
CA MET A 96 6.80 -14.11 9.44
C MET A 96 6.04 -13.73 10.72
N LEU A 97 4.95 -12.96 10.60
CA LEU A 97 4.18 -12.43 11.73
C LEU A 97 2.81 -13.10 11.83
N ASN A 98 2.17 -13.09 12.99
CA ASN A 98 0.75 -13.49 13.12
C ASN A 98 -0.14 -12.44 12.42
N ALA A 99 -1.29 -12.83 11.83
CA ALA A 99 -2.08 -11.92 10.97
C ALA A 99 -2.55 -10.64 11.67
N SER A 100 -2.98 -10.78 12.92
CA SER A 100 -3.36 -9.64 13.75
C SER A 100 -2.15 -8.75 14.08
N SER A 101 -0.93 -9.29 14.13
CA SER A 101 0.28 -8.49 14.35
C SER A 101 0.69 -7.73 13.10
N GLY A 102 0.55 -8.34 11.91
CA GLY A 102 0.83 -7.66 10.63
C GLY A 102 -0.09 -6.46 10.38
N GLY A 103 -1.37 -6.55 10.77
CA GLY A 103 -2.33 -5.45 10.66
C GLY A 103 -1.92 -4.18 11.41
N ILE A 104 -1.20 -4.32 12.53
CA ILE A 104 -0.78 -3.20 13.36
C ILE A 104 0.34 -2.39 12.70
N PHE A 105 1.20 -3.04 11.91
CA PHE A 105 2.23 -2.37 11.14
C PHE A 105 1.66 -1.44 10.04
N PHE A 106 0.40 -1.58 9.63
CA PHE A 106 -0.23 -0.58 8.75
C PHE A 106 -0.30 0.80 9.37
N PHE A 107 -0.50 0.87 10.68
CA PHE A 107 -0.62 2.17 11.35
C PHE A 107 0.72 2.92 11.35
N PHE A 108 1.85 2.26 11.09
CA PHE A 108 3.13 2.92 10.86
C PHE A 108 3.20 3.66 9.52
N GLN A 109 2.44 3.21 8.50
CA GLN A 109 2.47 3.80 7.16
C GLN A 109 2.20 5.31 7.15
N PRO A 110 1.15 5.87 7.82
CA PRO A 110 0.96 7.32 7.87
C PRO A 110 2.11 8.04 8.57
N VAL A 111 2.70 7.47 9.62
CA VAL A 111 3.84 8.09 10.33
C VAL A 111 5.05 8.19 9.41
N VAL A 112 5.44 7.08 8.78
CA VAL A 112 6.58 7.05 7.85
C VAL A 112 6.30 7.90 6.62
N GLY A 113 5.11 7.80 6.05
CA GLY A 113 4.70 8.54 4.86
C GLY A 113 4.77 10.05 5.06
N THR A 114 4.21 10.57 6.16
CA THR A 114 4.28 12.01 6.46
C THR A 114 5.70 12.47 6.79
N LEU A 115 6.51 11.66 7.49
CA LEU A 115 7.91 12.00 7.74
C LEU A 115 8.72 12.08 6.44
N LEU A 116 8.50 11.16 5.50
CA LEU A 116 9.12 11.21 4.19
C LEU A 116 8.59 12.38 3.34
N GLY A 117 7.30 12.71 3.44
CA GLY A 117 6.72 13.90 2.80
C GLY A 117 7.37 15.20 3.29
N TRP A 118 7.54 15.34 4.61
CA TRP A 118 8.28 16.46 5.19
C TRP A 118 9.74 16.50 4.75
N LEU A 119 10.44 15.35 4.81
CA LEU A 119 11.88 15.29 4.54
C LEU A 119 12.22 15.46 3.05
N ILE A 120 11.43 14.86 2.15
CA ILE A 120 11.74 14.78 0.71
C ILE A 120 10.94 15.83 -0.08
N LEU A 121 9.67 16.05 0.27
CA LEU A 121 8.78 16.99 -0.44
C LEU A 121 8.71 18.37 0.22
N GLY A 122 9.26 18.53 1.43
CA GLY A 122 9.24 19.80 2.16
C GLY A 122 7.85 20.15 2.72
N GLU A 123 6.97 19.16 2.92
CA GLU A 123 5.64 19.38 3.48
C GLU A 123 5.71 19.85 4.94
N ASN A 124 4.82 20.74 5.38
CA ASN A 124 4.79 21.18 6.77
C ASN A 124 4.08 20.18 7.69
N ILE A 125 4.72 19.81 8.80
CA ILE A 125 4.14 18.93 9.82
C ILE A 125 3.53 19.77 10.94
N GLY A 126 2.22 19.65 11.14
CA GLY A 126 1.51 20.26 12.26
C GLY A 126 1.66 19.48 13.57
N ILE A 127 1.36 20.13 14.70
CA ILE A 127 1.43 19.51 16.03
C ILE A 127 0.48 18.30 16.18
N THR A 128 -0.65 18.32 15.47
CA THR A 128 -1.64 17.23 15.48
C THR A 128 -1.08 15.92 14.92
N PHE A 129 -0.15 15.98 13.96
CA PHE A 129 0.53 14.80 13.45
C PHE A 129 1.39 14.14 14.53
N TRP A 130 2.11 14.93 15.34
CA TRP A 130 2.94 14.39 16.42
C TRP A 130 2.09 13.70 17.48
N ILE A 131 0.96 14.30 17.86
CA ILE A 131 0.00 13.69 18.80
C ILE A 131 -0.53 12.36 18.22
N GLY A 132 -0.98 12.37 16.97
CA GLY A 132 -1.47 11.16 16.29
C GLY A 132 -0.40 10.08 16.17
N SER A 133 0.84 10.46 15.87
CA SER A 133 1.98 9.54 15.78
C SER A 133 2.28 8.89 17.13
N ILE A 134 2.28 9.66 18.22
CA ILE A 134 2.47 9.13 19.58
C ILE A 134 1.36 8.12 19.93
N LEU A 135 0.10 8.43 19.60
CA LEU A 135 -1.02 7.54 19.84
C LEU A 135 -0.90 6.23 19.05
N ILE A 136 -0.52 6.31 17.77
CA ILE A 136 -0.26 5.14 16.92
C ILE A 136 0.85 4.28 17.52
N LEU A 137 2.00 4.88 17.84
CA LEU A 137 3.16 4.17 18.37
C LEU A 137 2.82 3.49 19.70
N SER A 138 2.10 4.17 20.58
CA SER A 138 1.66 3.63 21.87
C SER A 138 0.72 2.44 21.69
N GLY A 139 -0.25 2.53 20.77
CA GLY A 139 -1.15 1.42 20.45
C GLY A 139 -0.42 0.21 19.87
N VAL A 140 0.54 0.42 18.97
CA VAL A 140 1.39 -0.64 18.42
C VAL A 140 2.16 -1.35 19.53
N VAL A 141 2.81 -0.58 20.40
CA VAL A 141 3.59 -1.09 21.52
C VAL A 141 2.71 -1.92 22.48
N PHE A 142 1.54 -1.40 22.84
CA PHE A 142 0.60 -2.09 23.73
C PHE A 142 0.21 -3.48 23.21
N VAL A 143 -0.18 -3.58 21.94
CA VAL A 143 -0.61 -4.87 21.37
C VAL A 143 0.55 -5.84 21.19
N ILE A 144 1.77 -5.34 20.92
CA ILE A 144 2.96 -6.21 20.86
C ILE A 144 3.26 -6.81 22.25
N TYR A 145 3.12 -6.03 23.32
CA TYR A 145 3.34 -6.52 24.69
C TYR A 145 2.29 -7.53 25.15
N GLU A 146 1.02 -7.37 24.76
CA GLU A 146 -0.06 -8.29 25.15
C GLU A 146 0.05 -9.69 24.52
N LYS A 147 0.80 -9.83 23.42
CA LYS A 147 1.05 -11.12 22.76
C LYS A 147 2.26 -11.90 23.30
N LYS A 148 2.96 -11.39 24.30
CA LYS A 148 4.05 -12.08 25.01
C LYS A 148 3.52 -12.69 26.31
#